data_AF-A0AA97LCM3-F1
#
_entry.id   AF-A0AA97LCM3-F1
#
_cell.length_a   1.000
_cell.length_b   1.000
_cell.length_c   1.000
_cell.angle_alpha   90.00
_cell.angle_beta   90.00
_cell.angle_gamma   90.00
#
_symmetry.space_group_name_H-M   'P 1'
#
loop_
_entity.id
_entity.type
_entity.pdbx_description
1 polymer ?
#
loop_
_entity_poly.entity_id
_entity_poly.type
_entity_poly.pdbx_seq_one_letter_code
_entity_poly.pdbx_strand_id
1 'polypeptide(L)'
;MTQLCELINKSGELLAKNLSHLDTVLGALDVQEHSLGVLAVLFVKFSMPSIPDFETLFSQVQLFISTCNGEHIRYATDTFAGLCHQLTNALVERKQPLRGIGILRQAIDKMQMNTNQLTSIHADLCQLCLLAKCFKPALPYLDVDMMDICKENGAYDAKHFLCYYYYGGMIYTGLKNFERALYFYEQAITTPAMAVSHIMLESYKKYILVSLILLGKVQQLPKYTSQVVGRFIKPLSNAYHELAQVYATNKPSELRSLVNKHSETFTRDNNMGLVKQCLSSLYKKNIQRLTKTFLTLSLTDMASRVQLSGPQEAEKYVLHMIEDGEIFASINQRDGMVCFHDNPEKYNNPAMLHNIDQEMLKCIDLDERLKAMDQEITVNPQFVQKSMGSQEDESGSKPSSYS
;
A
#
# COMPACT_ATOMS: atom_id res chain seq x y z
N MET A 1 5.09 1.48 -35.94
CA MET A 1 5.17 0.94 -34.56
C MET A 1 3.89 0.22 -34.15
N THR A 2 2.71 0.80 -34.29
CA THR A 2 1.41 0.11 -34.08
C THR A 2 1.26 -1.19 -34.89
N GLN A 3 1.69 -1.18 -36.15
CA GLN A 3 1.69 -2.36 -37.03
C GLN A 3 2.67 -3.46 -36.56
N LEU A 4 3.72 -3.09 -35.81
CA LEU A 4 4.70 -4.03 -35.23
C LEU A 4 4.13 -4.69 -33.96
N CYS A 5 3.41 -3.95 -33.11
CA CYS A 5 2.68 -4.51 -31.98
C CYS A 5 1.60 -5.52 -32.43
N GLU A 6 0.90 -5.21 -33.53
CA GLU A 6 -0.10 -6.14 -34.10
C GLU A 6 0.55 -7.40 -34.69
N LEU A 7 1.73 -7.27 -35.31
CA LEU A 7 2.55 -8.38 -35.78
C LEU A 7 3.07 -9.26 -34.64
N ILE A 8 3.39 -8.69 -33.48
CA ILE A 8 3.84 -9.43 -32.30
C ILE A 8 2.73 -10.28 -31.71
N ASN A 9 1.53 -9.72 -31.56
CA ASN A 9 0.36 -10.48 -31.11
C ASN A 9 -0.01 -11.60 -32.09
N LYS A 10 0.15 -11.38 -33.40
CA LYS A 10 -0.12 -12.39 -34.44
C LYS A 10 0.98 -13.44 -34.60
N SER A 11 2.21 -13.17 -34.16
CA SER A 11 3.38 -14.05 -34.37
C SER A 11 3.76 -14.93 -33.17
N GLY A 12 3.12 -14.77 -32.00
CA GLY A 12 3.40 -15.56 -30.80
C GLY A 12 3.35 -17.09 -31.02
N GLU A 13 2.38 -17.58 -31.81
CA GLU A 13 2.26 -19.02 -32.13
C GLU A 13 3.33 -19.53 -33.12
N LEU A 14 3.86 -18.66 -33.98
CA LEU A 14 4.92 -19.00 -34.94
C LEU A 14 6.31 -18.93 -34.29
N LEU A 15 6.49 -18.02 -33.32
CA LEU A 15 7.70 -17.91 -32.51
C LEU A 15 7.83 -19.11 -31.55
N ALA A 16 6.73 -19.57 -30.96
CA ALA A 16 6.71 -20.78 -30.13
C ALA A 16 7.19 -22.05 -30.87
N LYS A 17 7.05 -22.10 -32.21
CA LYS A 17 7.47 -23.25 -33.03
C LYS A 17 8.96 -23.24 -33.41
N ASN A 18 9.67 -22.11 -33.29
CA ASN A 18 11.05 -21.94 -33.75
C ASN A 18 12.05 -21.57 -32.63
N LEU A 19 11.81 -22.06 -31.41
CA LEU A 19 12.53 -21.69 -30.18
C LEU A 19 14.06 -21.87 -30.23
N SER A 20 14.56 -22.91 -30.91
CA SER A 20 16.00 -23.20 -31.02
C SER A 20 16.75 -22.17 -31.88
N HIS A 21 16.09 -21.60 -32.88
CA HIS A 21 16.66 -20.56 -33.75
C HIS A 21 16.55 -19.15 -33.12
N LEU A 22 15.64 -18.98 -32.17
CA LEU A 22 15.39 -17.70 -31.51
C LEU A 22 16.54 -17.26 -30.59
N ASP A 23 17.33 -18.17 -30.01
CA ASP A 23 18.54 -17.78 -29.25
C ASP A 23 19.65 -17.23 -30.16
N THR A 24 19.78 -17.77 -31.38
CA THR A 24 20.73 -17.26 -32.38
C THR A 24 20.28 -15.90 -32.91
N VAL A 25 18.96 -15.72 -33.07
CA VAL A 25 18.33 -14.46 -33.49
C VAL A 25 18.42 -13.40 -32.37
N LEU A 26 18.22 -13.77 -31.10
CA LEU A 26 18.38 -12.87 -29.95
C LEU A 26 19.81 -12.30 -29.84
N GLY A 27 20.82 -13.11 -30.21
CA GLY A 27 22.22 -12.68 -30.26
C GLY A 27 22.58 -11.82 -31.46
N ALA A 28 21.73 -11.77 -32.50
CA ALA A 28 21.94 -10.99 -33.71
C ALA A 28 21.15 -9.66 -33.73
N LEU A 29 20.11 -9.53 -32.91
CA LEU A 29 19.32 -8.29 -32.80
C LEU A 29 19.92 -7.35 -31.77
N ASP A 30 20.01 -6.06 -32.11
CA ASP A 30 20.29 -5.02 -31.15
C ASP A 30 19.08 -4.84 -30.21
N VAL A 31 19.33 -4.98 -28.91
CA VAL A 31 18.33 -4.85 -27.84
C VAL A 31 17.75 -3.42 -27.77
N GLN A 32 18.48 -2.40 -28.23
CA GLN A 32 17.98 -1.02 -28.24
C GLN A 32 17.04 -0.74 -29.42
N GLU A 33 17.36 -1.24 -30.60
CA GLU A 33 16.57 -1.02 -31.81
C GLU A 33 15.37 -1.97 -31.91
N HIS A 34 15.50 -3.20 -31.39
CA HIS A 34 14.50 -4.27 -31.50
C HIS A 34 14.00 -4.79 -30.14
N SER A 35 14.02 -3.94 -29.11
CA SER A 35 13.55 -4.25 -27.76
C SER A 35 12.19 -4.94 -27.74
N LEU A 36 11.29 -4.51 -28.61
CA LEU A 36 9.94 -5.03 -28.72
C LEU A 36 9.87 -6.48 -29.27
N GLY A 37 10.75 -6.83 -30.20
CA GLY A 37 10.85 -8.20 -30.72
C GLY A 37 11.49 -9.15 -29.72
N VAL A 38 12.52 -8.68 -28.99
CA VAL A 38 13.17 -9.43 -27.91
C VAL A 38 12.18 -9.71 -26.78
N LEU A 39 11.33 -8.73 -26.43
CA LEU A 39 10.24 -8.91 -25.46
C LEU A 39 9.27 -10.02 -25.83
N ALA A 40 8.78 -10.01 -27.06
CA ALA A 40 7.85 -11.01 -27.55
C ALA A 40 8.43 -12.42 -27.43
N VAL A 41 9.71 -12.58 -27.80
CA VAL A 41 10.43 -13.85 -27.72
C VAL A 41 10.62 -14.30 -26.26
N LEU A 42 11.05 -13.40 -25.38
CA LEU A 42 11.21 -13.69 -23.96
C LEU A 42 9.87 -14.06 -23.31
N PHE A 43 8.81 -13.31 -23.59
CA PHE A 43 7.46 -13.59 -23.09
C PHE A 43 6.97 -14.97 -23.51
N VAL A 44 7.14 -15.34 -24.79
CA VAL A 44 6.81 -16.70 -25.28
C VAL A 44 7.65 -17.77 -24.58
N LYS A 45 8.94 -17.53 -24.35
CA LYS A 45 9.81 -18.46 -23.60
C LYS A 45 9.38 -18.67 -22.15
N PHE A 46 8.91 -17.64 -21.47
CA PHE A 46 8.34 -17.76 -20.11
C PHE A 46 6.95 -18.40 -20.08
N SER A 47 6.20 -18.31 -21.18
CA SER A 47 4.90 -18.97 -21.32
C SER A 47 5.01 -20.49 -21.56
N MET A 48 6.22 -21.04 -21.69
CA MET A 48 6.44 -22.47 -21.87
C MET A 48 6.22 -23.24 -20.55
N PRO A 49 5.55 -24.41 -20.60
CA PRO A 49 5.24 -25.21 -19.40
C PRO A 49 6.46 -25.85 -18.71
N SER A 50 7.64 -25.84 -19.35
CA SER A 50 8.91 -26.27 -18.74
C SER A 50 10.03 -25.39 -19.27
N ILE A 51 10.76 -24.73 -18.37
CA ILE A 51 11.92 -23.87 -18.67
C ILE A 51 13.18 -24.67 -18.32
N PRO A 52 13.86 -25.33 -19.28
CA PRO A 52 14.99 -26.20 -18.99
C PRO A 52 16.19 -25.45 -18.43
N ASP A 53 16.41 -24.20 -18.87
CA ASP A 53 17.56 -23.36 -18.50
C ASP A 53 17.11 -21.99 -17.97
N PHE A 54 16.42 -21.97 -16.83
CA PHE A 54 15.93 -20.72 -16.23
C PHE A 54 17.05 -19.72 -15.90
N GLU A 55 18.25 -20.17 -15.53
CA GLU A 55 19.33 -19.24 -15.15
C GLU A 55 19.86 -18.45 -16.35
N THR A 56 19.95 -19.09 -17.52
CA THR A 56 20.35 -18.40 -18.75
C THR A 56 19.23 -17.45 -19.21
N LEU A 57 17.98 -17.89 -19.15
CA LEU A 57 16.82 -17.06 -19.46
C LEU A 57 16.69 -15.86 -18.51
N PHE A 58 16.91 -16.06 -17.21
CA PHE A 58 16.91 -15.00 -16.21
C PHE A 58 18.02 -13.97 -16.49
N SER A 59 19.21 -14.44 -16.85
CA SER A 59 20.33 -13.57 -17.24
C SER A 59 20.01 -12.78 -18.52
N GLN A 60 19.33 -13.39 -19.49
CA GLN A 60 18.84 -12.71 -20.70
C GLN A 60 17.79 -11.64 -20.36
N VAL A 61 16.84 -11.91 -19.47
CA VAL A 61 15.86 -10.91 -19.01
C VAL A 61 16.55 -9.77 -18.26
N GLN A 62 17.50 -10.09 -17.38
CA GLN A 62 18.24 -9.08 -16.65
C GLN A 62 19.00 -8.14 -17.60
N LEU A 63 19.70 -8.70 -18.60
CA LEU A 63 20.38 -7.92 -19.62
C LEU A 63 19.40 -7.06 -20.41
N PHE A 64 18.26 -7.64 -20.81
CA PHE A 64 17.21 -6.94 -21.52
C PHE A 64 16.68 -5.75 -20.72
N ILE A 65 16.24 -5.94 -19.47
CA ILE A 65 15.69 -4.85 -18.64
C ILE A 65 16.72 -3.74 -18.39
N SER A 66 18.00 -4.10 -18.25
CA SER A 66 19.07 -3.11 -18.03
C SER A 66 19.38 -2.25 -19.26
N THR A 67 19.29 -2.81 -20.47
CA THR A 67 19.72 -2.14 -21.72
C THR A 67 18.58 -1.62 -22.58
N CYS A 68 17.34 -2.02 -22.28
CA CYS A 68 16.16 -1.70 -23.07
C CYS A 68 15.89 -0.18 -23.19
N ASN A 69 15.42 0.21 -24.38
CA ASN A 69 14.88 1.54 -24.66
C ASN A 69 13.44 1.67 -24.14
N GLY A 70 13.25 2.54 -23.13
CA GLY A 70 11.95 2.79 -22.50
C GLY A 70 10.89 3.40 -23.43
N GLU A 71 11.29 4.04 -24.53
CA GLU A 71 10.34 4.61 -25.49
C GLU A 71 9.55 3.53 -26.23
N HIS A 72 10.22 2.45 -26.64
CA HIS A 72 9.57 1.29 -27.26
C HIS A 72 8.68 0.51 -26.29
N ILE A 73 9.08 0.42 -25.02
CA ILE A 73 8.31 -0.26 -23.96
C ILE A 73 6.94 0.39 -23.76
N ARG A 74 6.86 1.72 -23.86
CA ARG A 74 5.60 2.46 -23.70
C ARG A 74 4.54 2.08 -24.73
N TYR A 75 4.93 1.60 -25.90
CA TYR A 75 3.99 1.11 -26.92
C TYR A 75 3.51 -0.32 -26.68
N ALA A 76 4.18 -1.09 -25.81
CA ALA A 76 3.90 -2.51 -25.55
C ALA A 76 3.96 -2.85 -24.06
N THR A 77 3.39 -1.95 -23.27
CA THR A 77 3.22 -2.06 -21.82
C THR A 77 2.57 -3.38 -21.41
N ASP A 78 1.52 -3.82 -22.10
CA ASP A 78 0.86 -5.11 -21.88
C ASP A 78 1.84 -6.32 -21.86
N THR A 79 2.61 -6.51 -22.93
CA THR A 79 3.59 -7.62 -22.99
C THR A 79 4.74 -7.47 -21.99
N PHE A 80 5.12 -6.24 -21.66
CA PHE A 80 6.20 -5.97 -20.72
C PHE A 80 5.77 -6.24 -19.27
N ALA A 81 4.59 -5.76 -18.87
CA ALA A 81 3.97 -6.07 -17.59
C ALA A 81 3.71 -7.58 -17.48
N GLY A 82 3.20 -8.22 -18.54
CA GLY A 82 3.03 -9.66 -18.61
C GLY A 82 4.33 -10.42 -18.34
N LEU A 83 5.44 -10.01 -18.96
CA LEU A 83 6.76 -10.61 -18.72
C LEU A 83 7.20 -10.45 -17.26
N CYS A 84 6.99 -9.28 -16.67
CA CYS A 84 7.29 -9.02 -15.26
C CYS A 84 6.45 -9.90 -14.33
N HIS A 85 5.15 -10.04 -14.60
CA HIS A 85 4.25 -10.90 -13.84
C HIS A 85 4.66 -12.38 -13.91
N GLN A 86 5.04 -12.88 -15.09
CA GLN A 86 5.54 -14.24 -15.25
C GLN A 86 6.88 -14.46 -14.54
N LEU A 87 7.80 -13.49 -14.64
CA LEU A 87 9.06 -13.52 -13.91
C LEU A 87 8.83 -13.56 -12.40
N THR A 88 7.93 -12.73 -11.89
CA THR A 88 7.54 -12.70 -10.47
C THR A 88 7.01 -14.07 -10.04
N ASN A 89 6.03 -14.63 -10.75
CA ASN A 89 5.46 -15.93 -10.43
C ASN A 89 6.51 -17.05 -10.43
N ALA A 90 7.40 -17.08 -11.43
CA ALA A 90 8.47 -18.08 -11.52
C ALA A 90 9.47 -17.96 -10.35
N LEU A 91 9.82 -16.73 -9.93
CA LEU A 91 10.70 -16.50 -8.78
C LEU A 91 10.05 -16.88 -7.45
N VAL A 92 8.74 -16.68 -7.33
CA VAL A 92 7.95 -17.09 -6.16
C VAL A 92 7.90 -18.61 -6.06
N GLU A 93 7.60 -19.31 -7.16
CA GLU A 93 7.57 -20.78 -7.21
C GLU A 93 8.93 -21.40 -6.87
N ARG A 94 10.02 -20.78 -7.34
CA ARG A 94 11.40 -21.21 -7.08
C ARG A 94 11.98 -20.75 -5.73
N LYS A 95 11.23 -19.97 -4.94
CA LYS A 95 11.64 -19.43 -3.64
C LYS A 95 12.91 -18.57 -3.67
N GLN A 96 13.17 -17.87 -4.78
CA GLN A 96 14.33 -16.97 -4.94
C GLN A 96 13.93 -15.51 -5.25
N PRO A 97 13.03 -14.88 -4.47
CA PRO A 97 12.47 -13.57 -4.78
C PRO A 97 13.48 -12.41 -4.71
N LEU A 98 14.58 -12.55 -3.96
CA LEU A 98 15.52 -11.46 -3.68
C LEU A 98 16.20 -10.90 -4.94
N ARG A 99 16.58 -11.76 -5.89
CA ARG A 99 17.26 -11.35 -7.14
C ARG A 99 16.31 -10.59 -8.08
N GLY A 100 15.00 -10.82 -8.00
CA GLY A 100 14.00 -10.17 -8.84
C GLY A 100 13.75 -8.71 -8.47
N ILE A 101 13.92 -8.34 -7.20
CA ILE A 101 13.61 -6.98 -6.70
C ILE A 101 14.40 -5.92 -7.46
N GLY A 102 15.71 -6.14 -7.65
CA GLY A 102 16.57 -5.20 -8.37
C GLY A 102 16.20 -5.05 -9.84
N ILE A 103 15.71 -6.12 -10.47
CA ILE A 103 15.29 -6.13 -11.88
C ILE A 103 13.96 -5.41 -12.05
N LEU A 104 12.96 -5.76 -11.22
CA LEU A 104 11.63 -5.13 -11.26
C LEU A 104 11.69 -3.63 -10.97
N ARG A 105 12.62 -3.22 -10.10
CA ARG A 105 12.89 -1.80 -9.86
C ARG A 105 13.27 -1.06 -11.15
N GLN A 106 14.24 -1.61 -11.90
CA GLN A 106 14.66 -1.05 -13.18
C GLN A 106 13.53 -1.09 -14.21
N ALA A 107 12.72 -2.15 -14.21
CA ALA A 107 11.56 -2.28 -15.08
C ALA A 107 10.52 -1.18 -14.82
N ILE A 108 10.21 -0.89 -13.54
CA ILE A 108 9.33 0.21 -13.14
C ILE A 108 9.89 1.56 -13.60
N ASP A 109 11.17 1.81 -13.33
CA ASP A 109 11.83 3.08 -13.70
C ASP A 109 11.80 3.33 -15.23
N LYS A 110 11.81 2.26 -16.03
CA LYS A 110 11.74 2.32 -17.50
C LYS A 110 10.32 2.47 -18.03
N MET A 111 9.33 1.95 -17.32
CA MET A 111 7.94 1.94 -17.77
C MET A 111 7.20 3.22 -17.37
N GLN A 112 7.48 3.78 -16.19
CA GLN A 112 6.85 5.02 -15.75
C GLN A 112 7.30 6.20 -16.63
N MET A 113 6.35 7.05 -17.05
CA MET A 113 6.68 8.31 -17.71
C MET A 113 7.01 9.39 -16.67
N ASN A 114 6.24 9.39 -15.58
CA ASN A 114 6.41 10.25 -14.43
C ASN A 114 6.41 9.37 -13.17
N THR A 115 7.06 9.84 -12.10
CA THR A 115 7.12 9.15 -10.79
C THR A 115 5.75 8.95 -10.12
N ASN A 116 4.69 9.52 -10.70
CA ASN A 116 3.35 9.54 -10.12
C ASN A 116 2.43 8.47 -10.74
N GLN A 117 2.96 7.58 -11.59
CA GLN A 117 2.19 6.54 -12.27
C GLN A 117 2.27 5.20 -11.53
N LEU A 118 1.13 4.69 -11.11
CA LEU A 118 0.99 3.35 -10.57
C LEU A 118 0.87 2.34 -11.71
N THR A 119 1.89 1.48 -11.82
CA THR A 119 1.92 0.36 -12.76
C THR A 119 1.64 -0.96 -12.06
N SER A 120 1.19 -1.99 -12.80
CA SER A 120 0.90 -3.31 -12.21
C SER A 120 2.15 -3.97 -11.58
N ILE A 121 3.33 -3.65 -12.11
CA ILE A 121 4.65 -4.14 -11.67
C ILE A 121 4.98 -3.69 -10.23
N HIS A 122 4.38 -2.60 -9.75
CA HIS A 122 4.55 -2.16 -8.35
C HIS A 122 4.01 -3.20 -7.36
N ALA A 123 2.92 -3.90 -7.70
CA ALA A 123 2.36 -4.95 -6.87
C ALA A 123 3.32 -6.14 -6.76
N ASP A 124 3.94 -6.53 -7.87
CA ASP A 124 4.94 -7.60 -7.95
C ASP A 124 6.19 -7.28 -7.14
N LEU A 125 6.70 -6.04 -7.26
CA LEU A 125 7.83 -5.57 -6.47
C LEU A 125 7.54 -5.72 -4.98
N CYS A 126 6.36 -5.28 -4.53
CA CYS A 126 5.93 -5.41 -3.14
C CYS A 126 5.81 -6.88 -2.72
N GLN A 127 5.26 -7.73 -3.58
CA GLN A 127 5.14 -9.18 -3.32
C GLN A 127 6.51 -9.83 -3.12
N LEU A 128 7.48 -9.58 -4.00
CA LEU A 128 8.83 -10.14 -3.87
C LEU A 128 9.55 -9.60 -2.62
N CYS A 129 9.43 -8.30 -2.33
CA CYS A 129 10.01 -7.71 -1.12
C CYS A 129 9.42 -8.32 0.15
N LEU A 130 8.12 -8.60 0.15
CA LEU A 130 7.42 -9.21 1.28
C LEU A 130 7.88 -10.65 1.53
N LEU A 131 8.03 -11.45 0.46
CA LEU A 131 8.53 -12.83 0.54
C LEU A 131 10.01 -12.90 0.91
N ALA A 132 10.84 -12.00 0.37
CA ALA A 132 12.25 -11.90 0.70
C ALA A 132 12.53 -11.28 2.08
N LYS A 133 11.50 -10.73 2.75
CA LYS A 133 11.59 -9.96 4.00
C LYS A 133 12.58 -8.78 3.92
N CYS A 134 12.71 -8.18 2.74
CA CYS A 134 13.60 -7.04 2.48
C CYS A 134 12.78 -5.85 1.99
N PHE A 135 12.40 -4.97 2.91
CA PHE A 135 11.46 -3.87 2.64
C PHE A 135 12.11 -2.58 2.14
N LYS A 136 13.38 -2.34 2.52
CA LYS A 136 14.12 -1.10 2.21
C LYS A 136 14.10 -0.69 0.73
N PRO A 137 14.26 -1.59 -0.26
CA PRO A 137 14.29 -1.19 -1.67
C PRO A 137 12.91 -0.81 -2.24
N ALA A 138 11.80 -1.18 -1.60
CA ALA A 138 10.45 -0.85 -2.06
C ALA A 138 9.96 0.52 -1.58
N LEU A 139 10.52 1.04 -0.49
CA LEU A 139 10.10 2.31 0.13
C LEU A 139 10.06 3.51 -0.83
N PRO A 140 11.06 3.74 -1.71
CA PRO A 140 11.04 4.89 -2.62
C PRO A 140 9.81 4.94 -3.54
N TYR A 141 9.22 3.78 -3.85
CA TYR A 141 8.02 3.68 -4.68
C TYR A 141 6.73 3.78 -3.85
N LEU A 142 6.75 3.32 -2.60
CA LEU A 142 5.60 3.36 -1.69
C LEU A 142 5.39 4.73 -1.03
N ASP A 143 6.48 5.46 -0.79
CA ASP A 143 6.46 6.76 -0.12
C ASP A 143 5.90 7.86 -1.05
N VAL A 144 5.85 7.61 -2.36
CA VAL A 144 5.27 8.53 -3.35
C VAL A 144 3.76 8.25 -3.47
N ASP A 145 2.95 9.28 -3.23
CA ASP A 145 1.52 9.25 -3.52
C ASP A 145 1.27 9.35 -5.03
N MET A 146 1.22 8.19 -5.69
CA MET A 146 0.91 8.06 -7.11
C MET A 146 -0.54 8.47 -7.39
N MET A 147 -0.75 9.26 -8.45
CA MET A 147 -2.04 9.88 -8.77
C MET A 147 -2.71 9.26 -9.99
N ASP A 148 -1.92 8.75 -10.95
CA ASP A 148 -2.44 8.16 -12.19
C ASP A 148 -2.14 6.66 -12.24
N ILE A 149 -3.04 5.88 -12.83
CA ILE A 149 -2.87 4.43 -13.00
C ILE A 149 -2.52 4.18 -14.46
N CYS A 150 -1.32 3.64 -14.70
CA CYS A 150 -0.92 3.27 -16.05
C CYS A 150 -1.78 2.10 -16.52
N LYS A 151 -2.61 2.32 -17.55
CA LYS A 151 -3.61 1.35 -18.00
C LYS A 151 -3.04 0.19 -18.82
N GLU A 152 -1.74 0.20 -19.15
CA GLU A 152 -1.07 -0.88 -19.88
C GLU A 152 -1.83 -1.35 -21.14
N ASN A 153 -2.30 -0.42 -21.99
CA ASN A 153 -3.15 -0.73 -23.15
C ASN A 153 -4.43 -1.54 -22.84
N GLY A 154 -4.92 -1.49 -21.60
CA GLY A 154 -6.10 -2.22 -21.12
C GLY A 154 -5.80 -3.47 -20.28
N ALA A 155 -4.53 -3.83 -20.07
CA ALA A 155 -4.13 -5.04 -19.35
C ALA A 155 -4.11 -4.89 -17.81
N TYR A 156 -4.44 -3.71 -17.28
CA TYR A 156 -4.40 -3.45 -15.86
C TYR A 156 -5.58 -4.10 -15.11
N ASP A 157 -5.34 -5.21 -14.41
CA ASP A 157 -6.33 -5.84 -13.52
C ASP A 157 -6.44 -5.10 -12.17
N ALA A 158 -7.65 -4.93 -11.68
CA ALA A 158 -7.96 -4.33 -10.38
C ALA A 158 -7.30 -5.10 -9.21
N LYS A 159 -7.00 -6.39 -9.39
CA LYS A 159 -6.25 -7.17 -8.40
C LYS A 159 -4.85 -6.62 -8.16
N HIS A 160 -4.15 -6.10 -9.17
CA HIS A 160 -2.82 -5.52 -8.98
C HIS A 160 -2.88 -4.27 -8.11
N PHE A 161 -3.89 -3.43 -8.30
CA PHE A 161 -4.15 -2.29 -7.41
C PHE A 161 -4.38 -2.74 -5.97
N LEU A 162 -5.28 -3.70 -5.77
CA LEU A 162 -5.57 -4.24 -4.43
C LEU A 162 -4.33 -4.87 -3.78
N CYS A 163 -3.55 -5.64 -4.53
CA CYS A 163 -2.31 -6.26 -4.08
C CYS A 163 -1.25 -5.21 -3.72
N TYR A 164 -1.08 -4.16 -4.54
CA TYR A 164 -0.15 -3.08 -4.27
C TYR A 164 -0.44 -2.41 -2.92
N TYR A 165 -1.68 -1.97 -2.70
CA TYR A 165 -2.05 -1.31 -1.45
C TYR A 165 -2.05 -2.28 -0.26
N TYR A 166 -2.46 -3.53 -0.43
CA TYR A 166 -2.43 -4.52 0.64
C TYR A 166 -0.99 -4.89 1.05
N TYR A 167 -0.12 -5.20 0.08
CA TYR A 167 1.28 -5.54 0.34
C TYR A 167 2.07 -4.33 0.84
N GLY A 168 1.83 -3.13 0.28
CA GLY A 168 2.38 -1.87 0.78
C GLY A 168 1.98 -1.62 2.24
N GLY A 169 0.70 -1.84 2.58
CA GLY A 169 0.22 -1.79 3.97
C GLY A 169 0.94 -2.79 4.88
N MET A 170 1.19 -4.02 4.40
CA MET A 170 1.95 -5.02 5.16
C MET A 170 3.42 -4.63 5.34
N ILE A 171 4.05 -4.04 4.32
CA ILE A 171 5.42 -3.53 4.37
C ILE A 171 5.54 -2.43 5.43
N TYR A 172 4.66 -1.44 5.38
CA TYR A 172 4.65 -0.36 6.37
C TYR A 172 4.33 -0.87 7.79
N THR A 173 3.42 -1.83 7.91
CA THR A 173 3.14 -2.49 9.19
C THR A 173 4.37 -3.22 9.73
N GLY A 174 5.13 -3.90 8.86
CA GLY A 174 6.38 -4.59 9.22
C GLY A 174 7.48 -3.62 9.66
N LEU A 175 7.50 -2.41 9.09
CA LEU A 175 8.40 -1.32 9.48
C LEU A 175 7.89 -0.50 10.68
N LYS A 176 6.75 -0.87 11.27
CA LYS A 176 6.05 -0.13 12.34
C LYS A 176 5.67 1.31 11.97
N ASN A 177 5.61 1.64 10.68
CA ASN A 177 5.02 2.89 10.21
C ASN A 177 3.50 2.71 10.08
N PHE A 178 2.80 2.75 11.21
CA PHE A 178 1.38 2.44 11.29
C PHE A 178 0.49 3.50 10.63
N GLU A 179 0.94 4.75 10.55
CA GLU A 179 0.19 5.84 9.91
C GLU A 179 0.02 5.58 8.41
N ARG A 180 1.14 5.34 7.72
CA ARG A 180 1.12 5.02 6.29
C ARG A 180 0.47 3.66 6.02
N ALA A 181 0.69 2.67 6.90
CA ALA A 181 0.02 1.38 6.78
C ALA A 181 -1.51 1.50 6.84
N LEU A 182 -2.04 2.33 7.75
CA LEU A 182 -3.47 2.54 7.88
C LEU A 182 -4.06 3.17 6.61
N TYR A 183 -3.40 4.20 6.08
CA TYR A 183 -3.77 4.83 4.80
C TYR A 183 -3.80 3.81 3.66
N PHE A 184 -2.77 2.96 3.54
CA PHE A 184 -2.70 1.94 2.49
C PHE A 184 -3.83 0.91 2.60
N TYR A 185 -4.15 0.43 3.81
CA TYR A 185 -5.29 -0.47 3.98
C TYR A 185 -6.62 0.22 3.70
N GLU A 186 -6.77 1.50 4.05
CA GLU A 186 -7.96 2.29 3.73
C GLU A 186 -8.18 2.37 2.21
N GLN A 187 -7.14 2.70 1.44
CA GLN A 187 -7.22 2.76 -0.03
C GLN A 187 -7.57 1.40 -0.67
N ALA A 188 -7.07 0.30 -0.11
CA ALA A 188 -7.44 -1.04 -0.57
C ALA A 188 -8.92 -1.37 -0.31
N ILE A 189 -9.53 -0.81 0.73
CA ILE A 189 -10.95 -1.06 1.09
C ILE A 189 -11.90 -0.13 0.34
N THR A 190 -11.46 1.10 0.04
CA THR A 190 -12.25 2.10 -0.70
C THR A 190 -12.39 1.81 -2.18
N THR A 191 -11.62 0.86 -2.71
CA THR A 191 -11.70 0.43 -4.10
C THR A 191 -13.15 0.02 -4.47
N PRO A 192 -13.76 0.61 -5.53
CA PRO A 192 -15.08 0.22 -6.01
C PRO A 192 -15.13 -1.28 -6.38
N ALA A 193 -16.01 -2.04 -5.74
CA ALA A 193 -16.08 -3.48 -5.91
C ALA A 193 -17.53 -3.99 -5.89
N MET A 194 -17.87 -4.81 -6.88
CA MET A 194 -19.15 -5.53 -6.97
C MET A 194 -19.11 -6.91 -6.32
N ALA A 195 -17.91 -7.51 -6.25
CA ALA A 195 -17.66 -8.81 -5.64
C ALA A 195 -16.66 -8.68 -4.49
N VAL A 196 -16.77 -9.57 -3.50
CA VAL A 196 -15.82 -9.63 -2.38
C VAL A 196 -14.55 -10.33 -2.84
N SER A 197 -13.40 -9.71 -2.60
CA SER A 197 -12.10 -10.35 -2.77
C SER A 197 -11.48 -10.69 -1.41
N HIS A 198 -10.69 -11.77 -1.36
CA HIS A 198 -9.92 -12.12 -0.15
C HIS A 198 -8.92 -11.02 0.23
N ILE A 199 -8.38 -10.31 -0.76
CA ILE A 199 -7.44 -9.20 -0.54
C ILE A 199 -8.12 -8.10 0.27
N MET A 200 -9.31 -7.65 -0.15
CA MET A 200 -10.07 -6.64 0.60
C MET A 200 -10.43 -7.10 2.01
N LEU A 201 -10.80 -8.38 2.18
CA LEU A 201 -11.15 -8.93 3.48
C LEU A 201 -9.94 -8.96 4.44
N GLU A 202 -8.78 -9.36 3.95
CA GLU A 202 -7.54 -9.33 4.74
C GLU A 202 -7.05 -7.89 5.01
N SER A 203 -7.18 -6.98 4.05
CA SER A 203 -6.93 -5.54 4.25
C SER A 203 -7.82 -4.99 5.36
N TYR A 204 -9.12 -5.33 5.36
CA TYR A 204 -10.08 -4.89 6.36
C TYR A 204 -9.74 -5.38 7.77
N LYS A 205 -9.37 -6.66 7.90
CA LYS A 205 -8.90 -7.22 9.18
C LYS A 205 -7.69 -6.46 9.72
N LYS A 206 -6.67 -6.23 8.87
CA LYS A 206 -5.45 -5.52 9.26
C LYS A 206 -5.68 -4.04 9.51
N TYR A 207 -6.58 -3.40 8.79
CA TYR A 207 -7.05 -2.04 9.04
C TYR A 207 -7.62 -1.87 10.46
N ILE A 208 -8.46 -2.82 10.91
CA ILE A 208 -8.98 -2.80 12.29
C ILE A 208 -7.83 -2.92 13.31
N LEU A 209 -6.90 -3.86 13.11
CA LEU A 209 -5.78 -4.04 14.04
C LEU A 209 -4.87 -2.81 14.10
N VAL A 210 -4.46 -2.27 12.94
CA VAL A 210 -3.58 -1.10 12.86
C VAL A 210 -4.26 0.15 13.41
N SER A 211 -5.55 0.36 13.15
CA SER A 211 -6.29 1.49 13.75
C SER A 211 -6.40 1.39 15.28
N LEU A 212 -6.58 0.18 15.82
CA LEU A 212 -6.55 -0.02 17.28
C LEU A 212 -5.16 0.26 17.89
N ILE A 213 -4.09 -0.09 17.19
CA ILE A 213 -2.70 0.16 17.62
C ILE A 213 -2.40 1.67 17.58
N LEU A 214 -2.70 2.33 16.46
CA LEU A 214 -2.32 3.73 16.21
C LEU A 214 -3.23 4.73 16.94
N LEU A 215 -4.55 4.56 16.84
CA LEU A 215 -5.53 5.56 17.27
C LEU A 215 -6.25 5.17 18.57
N GLY A 216 -6.12 3.91 19.01
CA GLY A 216 -6.84 3.37 20.16
C GLY A 216 -8.34 3.18 19.94
N LYS A 217 -8.82 3.30 18.70
CA LYS A 217 -10.19 3.05 18.23
C LYS A 217 -10.19 2.76 16.73
N VAL A 218 -11.23 2.10 16.24
CA VAL A 218 -11.36 1.85 14.79
C VAL A 218 -11.71 3.15 14.07
N GLN A 219 -10.89 3.53 13.09
CA GLN A 219 -11.11 4.70 12.24
C GLN A 219 -12.35 4.46 11.35
N GLN A 220 -13.22 5.46 11.27
CA GLN A 220 -14.41 5.36 10.42
C GLN A 220 -14.00 5.43 8.96
N LEU A 221 -14.49 4.46 8.19
CA LEU A 221 -14.24 4.41 6.76
C LEU A 221 -15.05 5.51 6.04
N PRO A 222 -14.55 6.00 4.88
CA PRO A 222 -15.27 6.97 4.07
C PRO A 222 -16.63 6.46 3.57
N LYS A 223 -17.57 7.39 3.35
CA LYS A 223 -18.94 7.08 2.88
C LYS A 223 -18.98 6.45 1.48
N TYR A 224 -17.97 6.70 0.66
CA TYR A 224 -17.87 6.16 -0.69
C TYR A 224 -17.33 4.72 -0.74
N THR A 225 -17.09 4.10 0.41
CA THR A 225 -16.69 2.69 0.46
C THR A 225 -17.75 1.76 -0.14
N SER A 226 -17.30 0.71 -0.82
CA SER A 226 -18.16 -0.23 -1.53
C SER A 226 -19.16 -0.92 -0.57
N GLN A 227 -20.42 -1.05 -1.00
CA GLN A 227 -21.50 -1.67 -0.21
C GLN A 227 -21.18 -3.12 0.20
N VAL A 228 -20.38 -3.83 -0.59
CA VAL A 228 -19.93 -5.19 -0.30
C VAL A 228 -19.13 -5.28 1.01
N VAL A 229 -18.44 -4.20 1.40
CA VAL A 229 -17.66 -4.14 2.64
C VAL A 229 -18.58 -4.24 3.86
N GLY A 230 -19.63 -3.40 3.89
CA GLY A 230 -20.60 -3.39 4.98
C GLY A 230 -21.46 -4.66 5.02
N ARG A 231 -21.86 -5.19 3.86
CA ARG A 231 -22.79 -6.32 3.77
C ARG A 231 -22.13 -7.68 3.98
N PHE A 232 -20.91 -7.88 3.51
CA PHE A 232 -20.24 -9.19 3.50
C PHE A 232 -18.93 -9.21 4.28
N ILE A 233 -18.03 -8.23 4.09
CA ILE A 233 -16.72 -8.25 4.74
C ILE A 233 -16.85 -8.06 6.26
N LYS A 234 -17.72 -7.15 6.69
CA LYS A 234 -17.99 -6.88 8.11
C LYS A 234 -18.44 -8.12 8.89
N PRO A 235 -19.48 -8.90 8.48
CA PRO A 235 -19.86 -10.11 9.19
C PRO A 235 -18.81 -11.22 9.10
N LEU A 236 -18.08 -11.35 7.99
CA LEU A 236 -17.00 -12.34 7.85
C LEU A 236 -15.81 -12.06 8.79
N SER A 237 -15.63 -10.81 9.21
CA SER A 237 -14.56 -10.37 10.13
C SER A 237 -15.07 -10.10 11.55
N ASN A 238 -16.15 -10.77 11.97
CA ASN A 238 -16.80 -10.51 13.27
C ASN A 238 -15.85 -10.61 14.48
N ALA A 239 -14.89 -11.55 14.48
CA ALA A 239 -13.90 -11.68 15.56
C ALA A 239 -13.05 -10.39 15.75
N TYR A 240 -12.78 -9.65 14.68
CA TYR A 240 -12.05 -8.38 14.72
C TYR A 240 -12.92 -7.22 15.25
N HIS A 241 -14.22 -7.25 14.97
CA HIS A 241 -15.16 -6.30 15.57
C HIS A 241 -15.41 -6.57 17.05
N GLU A 242 -15.54 -7.84 17.45
CA GLU A 242 -15.62 -8.24 18.86
C GLU A 242 -14.35 -7.79 19.60
N LEU A 243 -13.17 -7.92 18.96
CA LEU A 243 -11.90 -7.40 19.47
C LEU A 243 -11.95 -5.89 19.70
N ALA A 244 -12.41 -5.12 18.71
CA ALA A 244 -12.54 -3.67 18.84
C ALA A 244 -13.56 -3.27 19.93
N GLN A 245 -14.65 -4.02 20.08
CA GLN A 245 -15.67 -3.77 21.10
C GLN A 245 -15.12 -4.00 22.52
N VAL A 246 -14.39 -5.10 22.74
CA VAL A 246 -13.72 -5.36 24.02
C VAL A 246 -12.58 -4.37 24.26
N TYR A 247 -11.86 -3.95 23.21
CA TYR A 247 -10.84 -2.91 23.32
C TYR A 247 -11.42 -1.58 23.84
N ALA A 248 -12.67 -1.26 23.47
CA ALA A 248 -13.34 -0.03 23.93
C ALA A 248 -13.67 -0.04 25.43
N THR A 249 -13.79 -1.22 26.07
CA THR A 249 -14.04 -1.32 27.53
C THR A 249 -12.80 -1.01 28.37
N ASN A 250 -11.61 -0.95 27.75
CA ASN A 250 -10.32 -0.66 28.38
C ASN A 250 -9.88 -1.71 29.42
N LYS A 251 -10.43 -2.93 29.37
CA LYS A 251 -10.08 -4.03 30.28
C LYS A 251 -9.14 -5.04 29.61
N PRO A 252 -7.86 -5.11 29.98
CA PRO A 252 -6.89 -5.97 29.31
C PRO A 252 -7.12 -7.47 29.56
N SER A 253 -7.69 -7.85 30.71
CA SER A 253 -8.03 -9.24 31.03
C SER A 253 -9.14 -9.80 30.13
N GLU A 254 -10.21 -9.03 29.89
CA GLU A 254 -11.27 -9.38 28.96
C GLU A 254 -10.73 -9.51 27.53
N LEU A 255 -9.86 -8.56 27.11
CA LEU A 255 -9.24 -8.61 25.79
C LEU A 255 -8.37 -9.87 25.63
N ARG A 256 -7.57 -10.23 26.65
CA ARG A 256 -6.77 -11.46 26.65
C ARG A 256 -7.62 -12.73 26.55
N SER A 257 -8.74 -12.77 27.28
CA SER A 257 -9.70 -13.89 27.20
C SER A 257 -10.27 -14.03 25.79
N LEU A 258 -10.65 -12.91 25.15
CA LEU A 258 -11.17 -12.90 23.79
C LEU A 258 -10.11 -13.35 22.76
N VAL A 259 -8.86 -12.90 22.91
CA VAL A 259 -7.75 -13.32 22.04
C VAL A 259 -7.52 -14.83 22.15
N ASN A 260 -7.64 -15.41 23.34
CA ASN A 260 -7.56 -16.85 23.52
C ASN A 260 -8.75 -17.58 22.88
N LYS A 261 -9.98 -17.06 23.05
CA LYS A 261 -11.21 -17.60 22.45
C LYS A 261 -11.14 -17.68 20.92
N HIS A 262 -10.62 -16.64 20.25
CA HIS A 262 -10.53 -16.57 18.78
C HIS A 262 -9.10 -16.82 18.25
N SER A 263 -8.25 -17.47 19.06
CA SER A 263 -6.82 -17.66 18.74
C SER A 263 -6.57 -18.41 17.44
N GLU A 264 -7.39 -19.43 17.16
CA GLU A 264 -7.34 -20.20 15.91
C GLU A 264 -7.65 -19.33 14.69
N THR A 265 -8.66 -18.46 14.78
CA THR A 265 -9.03 -17.52 13.70
C THR A 265 -7.89 -16.56 13.40
N PHE A 266 -7.31 -15.92 14.43
CA PHE A 266 -6.21 -14.97 14.26
C PHE A 266 -4.92 -15.63 13.74
N THR A 267 -4.69 -16.89 14.11
CA THR A 267 -3.53 -17.67 13.64
C THR A 267 -3.73 -18.10 12.19
N ARG A 268 -4.93 -18.59 11.83
CA ARG A 268 -5.30 -18.94 10.45
C ARG A 268 -5.13 -17.75 9.50
N ASP A 269 -5.50 -16.56 9.97
CA ASP A 269 -5.36 -15.33 9.17
C ASP A 269 -3.92 -14.78 9.15
N ASN A 270 -2.96 -15.42 9.84
CA ASN A 270 -1.56 -14.99 9.99
C ASN A 270 -1.39 -13.59 10.61
N ASN A 271 -2.31 -13.20 11.50
CA ASN A 271 -2.42 -11.85 12.06
C ASN A 271 -2.12 -11.80 13.57
N MET A 272 -1.78 -12.93 14.19
CA MET A 272 -1.61 -13.08 15.64
C MET A 272 -0.63 -12.09 16.26
N GLY A 273 0.47 -11.77 15.57
CA GLY A 273 1.46 -10.80 16.06
C GLY A 273 0.88 -9.40 16.26
N LEU A 274 0.02 -8.95 15.32
CA LEU A 274 -0.63 -7.65 15.38
C LEU A 274 -1.69 -7.62 16.49
N VAL A 275 -2.43 -8.71 16.70
CA VAL A 275 -3.38 -8.81 17.82
C VAL A 275 -2.67 -8.68 19.18
N LYS A 276 -1.48 -9.27 19.33
CA LYS A 276 -0.64 -9.08 20.53
C LYS A 276 -0.17 -7.63 20.67
N GLN A 277 0.16 -6.96 19.56
CA GLN A 277 0.46 -5.53 19.58
C GLN A 277 -0.75 -4.69 20.01
N CYS A 278 -1.98 -5.03 19.58
CA CYS A 278 -3.19 -4.39 20.11
C CYS A 278 -3.29 -4.55 21.64
N LEU A 279 -2.98 -5.74 22.19
CA LEU A 279 -2.98 -5.92 23.64
C LEU A 279 -1.96 -4.99 24.33
N SER A 280 -0.75 -4.87 23.78
CA SER A 280 0.26 -3.95 24.30
C SER A 280 -0.14 -2.48 24.16
N SER A 281 -0.77 -2.08 23.05
CA SER A 281 -1.25 -0.72 22.84
C SER A 281 -2.40 -0.37 23.79
N LEU A 282 -3.20 -1.36 24.22
CA LEU A 282 -4.22 -1.14 25.24
C LEU A 282 -3.61 -0.77 26.61
N TYR A 283 -2.53 -1.45 26.99
CA TYR A 283 -1.78 -1.10 28.21
C TYR A 283 -1.20 0.32 28.10
N LYS A 284 -0.55 0.64 26.98
CA LYS A 284 -0.02 1.99 26.69
C LYS A 284 -1.13 3.05 26.75
N LYS A 285 -2.29 2.80 26.13
CA LYS A 285 -3.47 3.67 26.17
C LYS A 285 -3.99 3.88 27.60
N ASN A 286 -4.04 2.84 28.43
CA ASN A 286 -4.47 2.97 29.81
C ASN A 286 -3.50 3.84 30.63
N ILE A 287 -2.20 3.74 30.39
CA ILE A 287 -1.19 4.60 31.02
C ILE A 287 -1.33 6.04 30.53
N GLN A 288 -1.47 6.27 29.23
CA GLN A 288 -1.72 7.61 28.67
C GLN A 288 -3.00 8.27 29.20
N ARG A 289 -4.01 7.50 29.62
CA ARG A 289 -5.20 8.07 30.26
C ARG A 289 -4.92 8.62 31.65
N LEU A 290 -3.92 8.07 32.36
CA LEU A 290 -3.57 8.52 33.70
C LEU A 290 -2.93 9.92 33.68
N THR A 291 -2.24 10.30 32.60
CA THR A 291 -1.68 11.65 32.46
C THR A 291 -2.74 12.74 32.45
N LYS A 292 -3.97 12.42 32.03
CA LYS A 292 -5.09 13.37 32.00
C LYS A 292 -5.72 13.62 33.36
N THR A 293 -5.50 12.73 34.33
CA THR A 293 -6.16 12.79 35.65
C THR A 293 -5.17 12.95 36.80
N PHE A 294 -3.89 12.61 36.59
CA PHE A 294 -2.86 12.63 37.60
C PHE A 294 -1.66 13.43 37.11
N LEU A 295 -1.07 14.23 38.01
CA LEU A 295 0.24 14.85 37.80
C LEU A 295 1.36 13.96 38.36
N THR A 296 1.13 13.34 39.52
CA THR A 296 2.07 12.43 40.17
C THR A 296 1.31 11.19 40.63
N LEU A 297 1.86 10.00 40.35
CA LEU A 297 1.23 8.73 40.65
C LEU A 297 2.27 7.70 41.08
N SER A 298 2.00 6.95 42.16
CA SER A 298 2.87 5.84 42.58
C SER A 298 2.87 4.69 41.55
N LEU A 299 4.01 4.03 41.39
CA LEU A 299 4.16 2.85 40.54
C LEU A 299 3.25 1.68 40.96
N THR A 300 2.98 1.52 42.27
CA THR A 300 2.08 0.48 42.78
C THR A 300 0.62 0.74 42.39
N ASP A 301 0.24 2.02 42.46
CA ASP A 301 -1.07 2.53 42.10
C ASP A 301 -1.32 2.42 40.59
N MET A 302 -0.28 2.74 39.80
CA MET A 302 -0.30 2.57 38.35
C MET A 302 -0.49 1.10 37.98
N ALA A 303 0.31 0.20 38.57
CA ALA A 303 0.20 -1.24 38.32
C ALA A 303 -1.21 -1.76 38.63
N SER A 304 -1.79 -1.33 39.75
CA SER A 304 -3.14 -1.74 40.17
C SER A 304 -4.23 -1.24 39.20
N ARG A 305 -4.16 0.03 38.78
CA ARG A 305 -5.15 0.62 37.85
C ARG A 305 -5.05 0.06 36.43
N VAL A 306 -3.83 -0.22 35.97
CA VAL A 306 -3.57 -0.73 34.61
C VAL A 306 -3.64 -2.27 34.53
N GLN A 307 -3.81 -2.96 35.67
CA GLN A 307 -3.83 -4.42 35.78
C GLN A 307 -2.50 -5.07 35.34
N LEU A 308 -1.38 -4.49 35.77
CA LEU A 308 -0.04 -5.05 35.65
C LEU A 308 0.29 -5.89 36.90
N SER A 309 1.24 -6.82 36.78
CA SER A 309 1.58 -7.75 37.88
C SER A 309 2.33 -7.08 39.05
N GLY A 310 2.90 -5.90 38.85
CA GLY A 310 3.60 -5.17 39.90
C GLY A 310 4.23 -3.86 39.44
N PRO A 311 4.87 -3.11 40.37
CA PRO A 311 5.47 -1.81 40.09
C PRO A 311 6.65 -1.89 39.11
N GLN A 312 7.39 -3.01 39.10
CA GLN A 312 8.51 -3.22 38.18
C GLN A 312 8.07 -3.29 36.71
N GLU A 313 6.92 -3.93 36.43
CA GLU A 313 6.35 -3.94 35.09
C GLU A 313 5.85 -2.53 34.71
N ALA A 314 5.19 -1.83 35.63
CA ALA A 314 4.77 -0.45 35.40
C ALA A 314 5.95 0.47 35.06
N GLU A 315 7.07 0.34 35.79
CA GLU A 315 8.30 1.08 35.53
C GLU A 315 8.86 0.79 34.13
N LYS A 316 8.93 -0.48 33.74
CA LYS A 316 9.37 -0.87 32.38
C LYS A 316 8.49 -0.27 31.29
N TYR A 317 7.16 -0.34 31.45
CA TYR A 317 6.23 0.25 30.49
C TYR A 317 6.43 1.76 30.36
N VAL A 318 6.54 2.47 31.48
CA VAL A 318 6.76 3.92 31.48
C VAL A 318 8.10 4.26 30.82
N LEU A 319 9.17 3.51 31.13
CA LEU A 319 10.48 3.72 30.52
C LEU A 319 10.45 3.56 29.00
N HIS A 320 9.85 2.47 28.50
CA HIS A 320 9.70 2.26 27.06
C HIS A 320 8.83 3.33 26.38
N MET A 321 7.75 3.76 27.04
CA MET A 321 6.90 4.83 26.50
C MET A 321 7.61 6.18 26.45
N ILE A 322 8.54 6.46 27.38
CA ILE A 322 9.38 7.67 27.35
C ILE A 322 10.40 7.57 26.21
N GLU A 323 11.06 6.41 26.04
CA GLU A 323 12.02 6.16 24.96
C GLU A 323 11.38 6.24 23.57
N ASP A 324 10.18 5.69 23.41
CA ASP A 324 9.39 5.75 22.18
C ASP A 324 8.76 7.13 21.93
N GLY A 325 8.84 8.07 22.88
CA GLY A 325 8.23 9.40 22.79
C GLY A 325 6.70 9.43 22.90
N GLU A 326 6.09 8.38 23.43
CA GLU A 326 4.63 8.22 23.56
C GLU A 326 4.05 8.89 24.83
N ILE A 327 4.90 9.20 25.80
CA ILE A 327 4.54 9.88 27.05
C ILE A 327 5.65 10.80 27.53
N PHE A 328 5.27 11.96 28.08
CA PHE A 328 6.19 12.87 28.77
C PHE A 328 6.08 12.64 30.26
N ALA A 329 7.01 11.87 30.83
CA ALA A 329 7.03 11.54 32.24
C ALA A 329 8.46 11.38 32.76
N SER A 330 8.64 11.53 34.07
CA SER A 330 9.90 11.23 34.77
C SER A 330 9.66 10.26 35.91
N ILE A 331 10.55 9.28 36.07
CA ILE A 331 10.48 8.26 37.11
C ILE A 331 11.38 8.68 38.28
N ASN A 332 10.81 8.75 39.49
CA ASN A 332 11.58 8.92 40.72
C ASN A 332 11.63 7.58 41.47
N GLN A 333 12.76 6.88 41.34
CA GLN A 333 12.97 5.57 41.97
C GLN A 333 13.09 5.63 43.50
N ARG A 334 13.51 6.76 44.08
CA ARG A 334 13.63 6.87 45.54
C ARG A 334 12.27 6.84 46.23
N ASP A 335 11.31 7.53 45.64
CA ASP A 335 9.96 7.68 46.19
C ASP A 335 8.95 6.71 45.55
N GLY A 336 9.36 5.96 44.51
CA GLY A 336 8.49 5.03 43.78
C GLY A 336 7.38 5.73 42.99
N MET A 337 7.62 6.96 42.54
CA MET A 337 6.63 7.84 41.92
C MET A 337 6.93 8.10 40.45
N VAL A 338 5.87 8.25 39.64
CA VAL A 338 5.91 8.73 38.27
C VAL A 338 5.31 10.12 38.24
N CYS A 339 6.09 11.11 37.78
CA CYS A 339 5.61 12.47 37.54
C CYS A 339 5.35 12.65 36.04
N PHE A 340 4.12 12.97 35.68
CA PHE A 340 3.74 13.29 34.32
C PHE A 340 4.00 14.77 34.04
N HIS A 341 4.50 15.06 32.86
CA HIS A 341 4.78 16.42 32.38
C HIS A 341 3.93 16.69 31.13
N ASP A 342 3.62 17.95 30.89
CA ASP A 342 3.03 18.36 29.61
C ASP A 342 4.09 18.39 28.50
N ASN A 343 3.64 18.35 27.24
CA ASN A 343 4.52 18.44 26.07
C ASN A 343 5.53 19.60 26.24
N PRO A 344 6.84 19.34 26.09
CA PRO A 344 7.86 20.37 26.29
C PRO A 344 7.87 21.44 25.19
N GLU A 345 7.22 21.17 24.05
CA GLU A 345 7.23 22.05 22.89
C GLU A 345 6.33 23.28 23.10
N LYS A 346 6.96 24.45 23.21
CA LYS A 346 6.28 25.75 23.36
C LYS A 346 6.02 26.47 22.03
N TYR A 347 6.25 25.80 20.91
CA TYR A 347 6.04 26.31 19.55
C TYR A 347 6.85 27.57 19.19
N ASN A 348 7.94 27.84 19.91
CA ASN A 348 8.78 29.02 19.73
C ASN A 348 10.19 28.68 19.23
N ASN A 349 10.44 27.42 18.89
CA ASN A 349 11.74 26.95 18.45
C ASN A 349 11.93 27.14 16.93
N PRO A 350 13.16 27.37 16.45
CA PRO A 350 13.46 27.40 15.02
C PRO A 350 13.14 26.07 14.31
N ALA A 351 13.13 24.95 15.05
CA ALA A 351 12.67 23.67 14.54
C ALA A 351 11.18 23.70 14.13
N MET A 352 10.33 24.40 14.87
CA MET A 352 8.92 24.56 14.49
C MET A 352 8.73 25.44 13.27
N LEU A 353 9.54 26.49 13.11
CA LEU A 353 9.56 27.28 11.87
C LEU A 353 9.92 26.38 10.68
N HIS A 354 10.98 25.56 10.79
CA HIS A 354 11.36 24.64 9.74
C HIS A 354 10.27 23.59 9.42
N ASN A 355 9.60 23.05 10.44
CA ASN A 355 8.49 22.12 10.23
C ASN A 355 7.32 22.80 9.50
N ILE A 356 6.97 24.03 9.87
CA ILE A 356 5.92 24.81 9.19
C ILE A 356 6.31 25.08 7.75
N ASP A 357 7.56 25.49 7.49
CA ASP A 357 8.05 25.72 6.12
C ASP A 357 7.98 24.45 5.27
N GLN A 358 8.34 23.28 5.82
CA GLN A 358 8.23 22.00 5.12
C GLN A 358 6.78 21.61 4.82
N GLU A 359 5.87 21.73 5.79
CA GLU A 359 4.45 21.45 5.59
C GLU A 359 3.83 22.43 4.59
N MET A 360 4.22 23.70 4.62
CA MET A 360 3.80 24.71 3.65
C MET A 360 4.28 24.36 2.23
N LEU A 361 5.53 23.91 2.06
CA LEU A 361 6.04 23.44 0.77
C LEU A 361 5.25 22.24 0.23
N LYS A 362 4.86 21.29 1.10
CA LYS A 362 3.98 20.18 0.69
C LYS A 362 2.60 20.67 0.23
N CYS A 363 2.02 21.66 0.92
CA CYS A 363 0.76 22.26 0.49
C CYS A 363 0.88 23.00 -0.84
N ILE A 364 2.00 23.69 -1.09
CA ILE A 364 2.27 24.37 -2.37
C ILE A 364 2.38 23.34 -3.50
N ASP A 365 3.14 22.25 -3.31
CA ASP A 365 3.25 21.16 -4.30
C ASP A 365 1.88 20.51 -4.56
N LEU A 366 1.06 20.31 -3.53
CA LEU A 366 -0.30 19.82 -3.69
C LEU A 366 -1.19 20.79 -4.48
N ASP A 367 -1.09 22.10 -4.25
CA ASP A 367 -1.83 23.13 -5.00
C ASP A 367 -1.42 23.18 -6.48
N GLU A 368 -0.11 23.08 -6.76
CA GLU A 368 0.39 23.00 -8.14
C GLU A 368 -0.14 21.75 -8.87
N ARG A 369 -0.18 20.60 -8.17
CA ARG A 369 -0.78 19.37 -8.72
C ARG A 369 -2.28 19.51 -8.96
N LEU A 370 -3.01 20.14 -8.03
CA LEU A 370 -4.44 20.41 -8.20
C LEU A 370 -4.71 21.31 -9.42
N LYS A 371 -3.89 22.35 -9.63
CA LYS A 371 -3.96 23.21 -10.83
C LYS A 371 -3.69 22.44 -12.11
N ALA A 372 -2.70 21.55 -12.12
CA ALA A 372 -2.42 20.70 -13.28
C ALA A 372 -3.61 19.78 -13.61
N MET A 373 -4.20 19.14 -12.59
CA MET A 373 -5.40 18.30 -12.78
C MET A 373 -6.61 19.11 -13.27
N ASP A 374 -6.83 20.31 -12.73
CA ASP A 374 -7.92 21.19 -13.17
C ASP A 374 -7.75 21.64 -14.63
N GLN A 375 -6.51 21.94 -15.03
CA GLN A 375 -6.16 22.25 -16.42
C GLN A 375 -6.45 21.06 -17.35
N GLU A 376 -6.07 19.83 -16.98
CA GLU A 376 -6.36 18.62 -17.76
C GLU A 376 -7.87 18.37 -17.91
N ILE A 377 -8.65 18.56 -16.84
CA ILE A 377 -10.11 18.41 -16.87
C ILE A 377 -10.73 19.48 -17.78
N THR A 378 -10.26 20.73 -17.70
CA THR A 378 -10.77 21.85 -18.49
C THR A 378 -10.53 21.66 -19.99
N VAL A 379 -9.40 21.06 -20.37
CA VAL A 379 -9.06 20.78 -21.77
C VAL A 379 -9.83 19.55 -22.31
N ASN A 380 -10.45 18.75 -21.45
CA ASN A 380 -11.16 17.55 -21.87
C ASN A 380 -12.44 17.89 -22.67
N PRO A 381 -12.57 17.45 -23.94
CA PRO A 381 -13.68 17.82 -24.82
C PRO A 381 -15.05 17.40 -24.29
N GLN A 382 -15.13 16.32 -23.49
CA GLN A 382 -16.40 15.90 -22.87
C GLN A 382 -16.83 16.84 -21.74
N PHE A 383 -15.88 17.43 -21.03
CA PHE A 383 -16.14 18.45 -20.03
C PHE A 383 -16.54 19.76 -20.71
N VAL A 384 -15.81 20.19 -21.76
CA VAL A 384 -16.16 21.37 -22.57
C VAL A 384 -17.58 21.25 -23.16
N GLN A 385 -17.94 20.10 -23.74
CA GLN A 385 -19.30 19.88 -24.29
C GLN A 385 -20.40 19.92 -23.21
N LYS A 386 -20.17 19.35 -22.01
CA LYS A 386 -21.16 19.41 -20.92
C LYS A 386 -21.27 20.80 -20.30
N SER A 387 -20.15 21.52 -20.18
CA SER A 387 -20.09 22.88 -19.65
C SER A 387 -20.70 23.90 -20.60
N MET A 388 -20.60 23.66 -21.92
CA MET A 388 -21.24 24.50 -22.95
C MET A 388 -22.68 24.08 -23.26
N GLY A 389 -23.08 22.84 -23.00
CA GLY A 389 -24.36 22.25 -23.39
C GLY A 389 -25.52 22.39 -22.41
N SER A 390 -25.49 23.35 -21.49
CA SER A 390 -26.60 23.61 -20.53
C SER A 390 -27.35 24.94 -20.81
N GLN A 391 -27.21 25.53 -21.99
CA GLN A 391 -27.83 26.83 -22.34
C GLN A 391 -28.94 26.78 -23.41
N GLU A 392 -29.28 25.62 -23.99
CA GLU A 392 -30.22 25.58 -25.14
C GLU A 392 -31.68 25.16 -24.83
N ASP A 393 -32.03 24.77 -23.59
CA ASP A 393 -33.40 24.33 -23.29
C ASP A 393 -34.31 25.38 -22.57
N GLU A 394 -33.88 26.64 -22.43
CA GLU A 394 -34.68 27.70 -21.78
C GLU A 394 -34.98 28.92 -22.68
N SER A 395 -35.01 28.75 -24.00
CA SER A 395 -35.44 29.80 -24.93
C SER A 395 -36.38 29.29 -26.02
N GLY A 396 -37.47 28.65 -25.61
CA GLY A 396 -38.46 28.02 -26.49
C GLY A 396 -39.92 28.33 -26.14
N SER A 397 -40.25 29.54 -25.70
CA SER A 397 -41.65 30.01 -25.70
C SER A 397 -41.69 31.46 -26.18
N LYS A 398 -41.87 31.60 -27.49
CA LYS A 398 -42.16 32.88 -28.14
C LYS A 398 -43.49 33.44 -27.61
N PRO A 399 -43.56 34.73 -27.26
CA PRO A 399 -44.81 35.45 -27.23
C PRO A 399 -45.13 35.96 -28.64
N SER A 400 -46.32 35.72 -29.18
CA SER A 400 -46.90 36.63 -30.16
C SER A 400 -48.42 36.53 -30.19
N SER A 401 -48.99 37.69 -29.87
CA SER A 401 -50.36 38.14 -29.83
C SER A 401 -51.14 38.12 -31.16
N TYR A 402 -52.46 37.94 -31.00
CA TYR A 402 -53.62 38.49 -31.73
C TYR A 402 -53.87 38.14 -33.22
N SER A 403 -54.95 37.37 -33.43
CA SER A 403 -56.15 37.79 -34.18
C SER A 403 -57.38 37.11 -33.59
#